data_AF-A0A561SH36-F1
#
_entry.id   AF-A0A561SH36-F1
#
_cell.length_a   1.000
_cell.length_b   1.000
_cell.length_c   1.000
_cell.angle_alpha   90.00
_cell.angle_beta   90.00
_cell.angle_gamma   90.00
#
_symmetry.space_group_name_H-M   'P 1'
#
loop_
_entity.id
_entity.type
_entity.pdbx_description
1 polymer ?
#
loop_
_entity_poly.entity_id
_entity_poly.type
_entity_poly.pdbx_seq_one_letter_code
_entity_poly.pdbx_strand_id
1 'polypeptide(L)'
;MVMVEPVDLPALPRVTGPLPGPHSAELLIRQDRREPNARVYPRHIPIVIDEAWGSFVRDLEGNVFIDFLTGAGVLSLGHNHPESVRVVTEQLGRFAHGLDLPTPAKDAFTEAQLSMLPPTMRGRTRVHFCGPTGVNAVDAAIRLCKTATGRSDVVSFQGGFRGTTHLGMAVTGLVASKRPIGNGVPGVDLMKDGRRGPVAQEPATQICGPETSIDSAAGGSIPSPTRDAAPDPGSTVGGCARPPAADRAGSRIAGFLAQLP
;
A
#
# COMPACT_ATOMS: atom_id res chain seq x y z
N MET A 1 29.12 -20.12 -6.68
CA MET A 1 29.43 -18.92 -5.88
C MET A 1 29.36 -17.73 -6.83
N VAL A 2 28.20 -17.08 -6.93
CA VAL A 2 28.12 -15.81 -7.68
C VAL A 2 28.80 -14.78 -6.79
N MET A 3 30.03 -14.41 -7.15
CA MET A 3 30.73 -13.30 -6.53
C MET A 3 29.89 -12.06 -6.83
N VAL A 4 29.16 -11.55 -5.83
CA VAL A 4 28.67 -10.18 -5.90
C VAL A 4 29.91 -9.34 -5.65
N GLU A 5 30.55 -8.93 -6.75
CA GLU A 5 31.63 -7.95 -6.74
C GLU A 5 31.23 -6.75 -5.86
N PRO A 6 32.16 -6.14 -5.09
CA PRO A 6 31.88 -4.89 -4.41
C PRO A 6 31.33 -3.91 -5.45
N VAL A 7 30.13 -3.38 -5.24
CA VAL A 7 29.63 -2.28 -6.07
C VAL A 7 30.62 -1.14 -5.86
N ASP A 8 31.43 -0.88 -6.87
CA ASP A 8 32.28 0.30 -6.97
C ASP A 8 31.32 1.48 -7.02
N LEU A 9 30.96 2.05 -5.86
CA LEU A 9 29.84 2.98 -5.71
C LEU A 9 30.10 4.20 -6.61
N PRO A 10 29.36 4.38 -7.73
CA PRO A 10 29.61 5.50 -8.61
C PRO A 10 29.29 6.81 -7.91
N ALA A 11 30.03 7.84 -8.33
CA ALA A 11 30.04 9.25 -7.95
C ALA A 11 28.75 9.79 -7.29
N LEU A 12 28.98 10.63 -6.27
CA LEU A 12 28.05 11.59 -5.65
C LEU A 12 26.84 11.98 -6.53
N PRO A 13 25.65 12.19 -5.94
CA PRO A 13 24.45 12.55 -6.69
C PRO A 13 24.74 13.72 -7.64
N ARG A 14 24.48 13.50 -8.93
CA ARG A 14 24.86 14.41 -9.99
C ARG A 14 23.85 14.32 -11.13
N VAL A 15 23.21 15.44 -11.40
CA VAL A 15 22.31 15.62 -12.54
C VAL A 15 22.92 16.66 -13.45
N THR A 16 23.04 16.35 -14.73
CA THR A 16 23.58 17.24 -15.76
C THR A 16 22.60 17.35 -16.92
N GLY A 17 22.37 18.59 -17.38
CA GLY A 17 21.50 18.85 -18.52
C GLY A 17 20.00 18.88 -18.17
N PRO A 18 19.13 18.92 -19.20
CA PRO A 18 17.68 18.99 -19.02
C PRO A 18 17.08 17.65 -18.60
N LEU A 19 15.95 17.69 -17.89
CA LEU A 19 15.11 16.53 -17.58
C LEU A 19 13.74 16.66 -18.26
N PRO A 20 13.25 15.64 -18.97
CA PRO A 20 13.95 14.40 -19.32
C PRO A 20 15.09 14.66 -20.32
N GLY A 21 16.14 13.84 -20.27
CA GLY A 21 17.16 13.82 -21.32
C GLY A 21 16.64 13.22 -22.64
N PRO A 22 17.42 13.28 -23.74
CA PRO A 22 16.94 12.89 -25.06
C PRO A 22 16.56 11.40 -25.17
N HIS A 23 17.28 10.50 -24.48
CA HIS A 23 16.99 9.07 -24.52
C HIS A 23 15.78 8.74 -23.63
N SER A 24 15.73 9.32 -22.43
CA SER A 24 14.59 9.24 -21.52
C SER A 24 13.31 9.78 -22.17
N ALA A 25 13.39 10.91 -22.89
CA ALA A 25 12.26 11.54 -23.56
C ALA A 25 11.64 10.62 -24.61
N GLU A 26 12.44 9.92 -25.41
CA GLU A 26 11.93 8.99 -26.41
C GLU A 26 11.12 7.85 -25.78
N LEU A 27 11.61 7.27 -24.68
CA LEU A 27 10.92 6.19 -23.98
C LEU A 27 9.66 6.68 -23.26
N LEU A 28 9.69 7.87 -22.66
CA LEU A 28 8.50 8.48 -22.04
C LEU A 28 7.42 8.77 -23.09
N ILE A 29 7.77 9.25 -24.29
CA ILE A 29 6.81 9.42 -25.40
C ILE A 29 6.22 8.09 -25.82
N ARG A 30 7.04 7.03 -25.94
CA ARG A 30 6.56 5.68 -26.27
C ARG A 30 5.64 5.14 -25.18
N GLN A 31 5.97 5.34 -23.91
CA GLN A 31 5.13 4.99 -22.77
C GLN A 31 3.79 5.74 -22.84
N ASP A 32 3.83 7.03 -23.11
CA ASP A 32 2.64 7.89 -23.15
C ASP A 32 1.61 7.40 -24.18
N ARG A 33 2.11 6.96 -25.34
CA ARG A 33 1.29 6.41 -26.43
C ARG A 33 0.72 5.01 -26.17
N ARG A 34 1.36 4.21 -25.32
CA ARG A 34 1.05 2.77 -25.14
C ARG A 34 0.27 2.48 -23.87
N GLU A 35 0.47 3.28 -22.84
CA GLU A 35 -0.14 3.09 -21.54
C GLU A 35 -1.23 4.15 -21.28
N PRO A 36 -2.27 3.83 -20.51
CA PRO A 36 -3.32 4.78 -20.17
C PRO A 36 -2.83 5.85 -19.18
N ASN A 37 -3.58 6.95 -19.08
CA ASN A 37 -3.35 8.03 -18.10
C ASN A 37 -3.50 7.60 -16.63
N ALA A 38 -3.84 6.34 -16.36
CA ALA A 38 -3.90 5.74 -15.04
C ALA A 38 -2.53 5.53 -14.38
N ARG A 39 -1.42 5.65 -15.14
CA ARG A 39 -0.06 5.71 -14.56
C ARG A 39 0.07 6.93 -13.64
N VAL A 40 0.69 6.75 -12.47
CA VAL A 40 0.85 7.82 -11.48
C VAL A 40 2.24 8.44 -11.58
N TYR A 41 3.30 7.68 -11.30
CA TYR A 41 4.64 8.24 -11.11
C TYR A 41 5.27 8.84 -12.37
N PRO A 42 5.26 8.19 -13.56
CA PRO A 42 5.94 8.73 -14.74
C PRO A 42 5.35 10.05 -15.27
N ARG A 43 4.15 10.43 -14.81
CA ARG A 43 3.52 11.72 -15.14
C ARG A 43 4.14 12.90 -14.38
N HIS A 44 4.80 12.62 -13.27
CA HIS A 44 5.35 13.63 -12.37
C HIS A 44 6.87 13.50 -12.19
N ILE A 45 7.43 12.34 -12.49
CA ILE A 45 8.86 12.04 -12.38
C ILE A 45 9.34 11.65 -13.78
N PRO A 46 9.82 12.61 -14.59
CA PRO A 46 10.18 12.39 -16.00
C PRO A 46 11.61 11.82 -16.11
N ILE A 47 11.86 10.68 -15.47
CA ILE A 47 13.13 9.96 -15.56
C ILE A 47 12.88 8.55 -16.09
N VAL A 48 13.85 7.97 -16.79
CA VAL A 48 13.83 6.56 -17.15
C VAL A 48 14.98 5.86 -16.43
N ILE A 49 14.62 4.95 -15.53
CA ILE A 49 15.58 4.24 -14.69
C ILE A 49 16.34 3.22 -15.53
N ASP A 50 17.66 3.31 -15.49
CA ASP A 50 18.58 2.33 -16.09
C ASP A 50 19.11 1.37 -15.02
N GLU A 51 19.66 1.95 -13.93
CA GLU A 51 20.24 1.19 -12.83
C GLU A 51 19.90 1.82 -11.47
N ALA A 52 19.96 1.02 -10.40
CA ALA A 52 19.75 1.51 -9.04
C ALA A 52 20.53 0.68 -8.01
N TRP A 53 21.00 1.30 -6.94
CA TRP A 53 21.72 0.64 -5.84
C TRP A 53 21.58 1.44 -4.56
N GLY A 54 21.35 0.78 -3.42
CA GLY A 54 21.14 1.45 -2.15
C GLY A 54 20.03 2.51 -2.24
N SER A 55 20.36 3.77 -1.94
CA SER A 55 19.43 4.90 -2.07
C SER A 55 19.60 5.69 -3.37
N PHE A 56 20.32 5.17 -4.36
CA PHE A 56 20.61 5.85 -5.61
C PHE A 56 19.88 5.21 -6.79
N VAL A 57 19.47 6.07 -7.71
CA VAL A 57 18.88 5.70 -9.00
C VAL A 57 19.65 6.44 -10.09
N ARG A 58 20.01 5.73 -11.15
CA ARG A 58 20.67 6.27 -12.33
C ARG A 58 19.72 6.19 -13.53
N ASP A 59 19.56 7.31 -14.23
CA ASP A 59 18.79 7.33 -15.48
C ASP A 59 19.65 6.94 -16.70
N LEU A 60 19.00 6.85 -17.86
CA LEU A 60 19.65 6.51 -19.14
C LEU A 60 20.65 7.55 -19.65
N GLU A 61 20.64 8.75 -19.09
CA GLU A 61 21.61 9.80 -19.37
C GLU A 61 22.81 9.74 -18.44
N GLY A 62 22.81 8.82 -17.47
CA GLY A 62 23.84 8.69 -16.45
C GLY A 62 23.69 9.68 -15.30
N ASN A 63 22.57 10.41 -15.20
CA ASN A 63 22.28 11.25 -14.04
C ASN A 63 22.00 10.36 -12.84
N VAL A 64 22.58 10.71 -11.69
CA VAL A 64 22.46 9.98 -10.43
C VAL A 64 21.61 10.78 -9.45
N PHE A 65 20.50 10.20 -9.02
CA PHE A 65 19.52 10.77 -8.10
C PHE A 65 19.56 10.04 -6.75
N ILE A 66 19.16 10.75 -5.68
CA ILE A 66 18.81 10.12 -4.40
C ILE A 66 17.31 9.77 -4.42
N ASP A 67 16.99 8.50 -4.17
CA ASP A 67 15.62 7.99 -4.11
C ASP A 67 15.00 8.21 -2.73
N PHE A 68 14.23 9.31 -2.59
CA PHE A 68 13.40 9.56 -1.41
C PHE A 68 12.00 8.92 -1.50
N LEU A 69 11.63 8.36 -2.67
CA LEU A 69 10.36 7.67 -2.84
C LEU A 69 10.43 6.25 -2.26
N THR A 70 11.59 5.60 -2.35
CA THR A 70 11.88 4.25 -1.82
C THR A 70 10.86 3.20 -2.31
N GLY A 71 10.44 3.31 -3.57
CA GLY A 71 9.38 2.47 -4.13
C GLY A 71 8.04 2.61 -3.39
N ALA A 72 7.68 3.85 -2.99
CA ALA A 72 6.55 4.16 -2.12
C ALA A 72 6.63 3.42 -0.76
N GLY A 73 7.84 3.37 -0.17
CA GLY A 73 8.12 2.76 1.12
C GLY A 73 8.45 1.27 1.10
N VAL A 74 8.41 0.61 -0.06
CA VAL A 74 8.68 -0.84 -0.22
C VAL A 74 10.17 -1.16 -0.01
N LEU A 75 11.07 -0.29 -0.45
CA LEU A 75 12.50 -0.54 -0.53
C LEU A 75 13.23 -0.16 0.76
N SER A 76 12.85 -0.74 1.90
CA SER A 76 13.44 -0.42 3.20
C SER A 76 14.94 -0.75 3.31
N LEU A 77 15.44 -1.71 2.52
CA LEU A 77 16.86 -2.08 2.44
C LEU A 77 17.60 -1.37 1.29
N GLY A 78 16.91 -0.50 0.54
CA GLY A 78 17.42 0.09 -0.69
C GLY A 78 17.36 -0.86 -1.90
N HIS A 79 17.74 -0.33 -3.06
CA HIS A 79 17.81 -1.06 -4.32
C HIS A 79 18.93 -2.09 -4.29
N ASN A 80 18.65 -3.30 -4.79
CA ASN A 80 19.64 -4.35 -5.04
C ASN A 80 20.53 -4.72 -3.84
N HIS A 81 19.95 -4.80 -2.64
CA HIS A 81 20.67 -5.26 -1.45
C HIS A 81 21.33 -6.64 -1.70
N PRO A 82 22.67 -6.80 -1.52
CA PRO A 82 23.40 -8.00 -1.96
C PRO A 82 22.83 -9.32 -1.42
N GLU A 83 22.40 -9.33 -0.17
CA GLU A 83 21.79 -10.52 0.44
C GLU A 83 20.46 -10.88 -0.21
N SER A 84 19.61 -9.89 -0.51
CA SER A 84 18.31 -10.10 -1.15
C SER A 84 18.49 -10.68 -2.55
N VAL A 85 19.42 -10.11 -3.34
CA VAL A 85 19.74 -10.60 -4.69
C VAL A 85 20.24 -12.05 -4.63
N ARG A 86 21.15 -12.35 -3.69
CA ARG A 86 21.68 -13.71 -3.50
C ARG A 86 20.59 -14.72 -3.17
N VAL A 87 19.74 -14.43 -2.17
CA VAL A 87 18.69 -15.35 -1.70
C VAL A 87 17.61 -15.57 -2.76
N VAL A 88 17.18 -14.51 -3.46
CA VAL A 88 16.20 -14.63 -4.55
C VAL A 88 16.75 -15.48 -5.69
N THR A 89 18.00 -15.24 -6.11
CA THR A 89 18.66 -16.01 -7.18
C THR A 89 18.77 -17.49 -6.81
N GLU A 90 19.16 -17.79 -5.57
CA GLU A 90 19.25 -19.16 -5.06
C GLU A 90 17.89 -19.88 -5.08
N GLN A 91 16.82 -19.20 -4.63
CA GLN A 91 15.47 -19.76 -4.63
C GLN A 91 14.94 -20.00 -6.05
N LEU A 92 15.21 -19.09 -6.99
CA LEU A 92 14.82 -19.27 -8.40
C LEU A 92 15.48 -20.47 -9.06
N GLY A 93 16.68 -20.86 -8.60
CA GLY A 93 17.34 -22.10 -9.02
C GLY A 93 16.61 -23.39 -8.57
N ARG A 94 15.63 -23.29 -7.66
CA ARG A 94 14.83 -24.42 -7.17
C ARG A 94 13.45 -24.45 -7.81
N PHE A 95 12.69 -23.37 -7.65
CA PHE A 95 11.39 -23.16 -8.27
C PHE A 95 10.96 -21.69 -8.15
N ALA A 96 10.18 -21.22 -9.13
CA ALA A 96 9.67 -19.85 -9.16
C ALA A 96 8.35 -19.65 -8.38
N HIS A 97 7.46 -20.64 -8.40
CA HIS A 97 6.13 -20.51 -7.79
C HIS A 97 5.62 -21.85 -7.25
N GLY A 98 5.09 -21.85 -6.03
CA GLY A 98 4.59 -23.04 -5.34
C GLY A 98 3.15 -22.93 -4.83
N LEU A 99 2.37 -21.95 -5.30
CA LEU A 99 1.04 -21.64 -4.77
C LEU A 99 1.08 -21.43 -3.24
N ASP A 100 0.12 -21.98 -2.51
CA ASP A 100 0.04 -21.94 -1.04
C ASP A 100 0.64 -23.19 -0.37
N LEU A 101 1.28 -24.08 -1.13
CA LEU A 101 1.94 -25.27 -0.61
C LEU A 101 3.04 -24.92 0.41
N PRO A 102 3.29 -25.79 1.40
CA PRO A 102 4.36 -25.59 2.36
C PRO A 102 5.72 -25.62 1.68
N THR A 103 6.62 -24.73 2.10
CA THR A 103 8.02 -24.72 1.67
C THR A 103 8.89 -24.36 2.87
N PRO A 104 10.16 -24.80 2.93
CA PRO A 104 11.06 -24.42 4.03
C PRO A 104 11.21 -22.89 4.16
N ALA A 105 11.18 -22.15 3.05
CA ALA A 105 11.26 -20.70 3.06
C ALA A 105 9.99 -20.05 3.65
N LYS A 106 8.81 -20.55 3.29
CA LYS A 106 7.52 -20.08 3.83
C LYS A 106 7.41 -20.37 5.34
N ASP A 107 7.85 -21.55 5.77
CA ASP A 107 7.87 -21.95 7.17
C ASP A 107 8.78 -21.05 8.00
N ALA A 108 10.05 -20.89 7.59
CA ALA A 108 11.02 -20.02 8.27
C ALA A 108 10.56 -18.55 8.31
N PHE A 109 9.97 -18.04 7.22
CA PHE A 109 9.40 -16.70 7.19
C PHE A 109 8.25 -16.54 8.20
N THR A 110 7.34 -17.52 8.25
CA THR A 110 6.19 -17.48 9.17
C THR A 110 6.65 -17.48 10.62
N GLU A 111 7.62 -18.33 10.98
CA GLU A 111 8.21 -18.36 12.31
C GLU A 111 8.87 -17.03 12.68
N ALA A 112 9.67 -16.45 11.76
CA ALA A 112 10.29 -15.15 11.96
C ALA A 112 9.24 -14.05 12.23
N GLN A 113 8.15 -14.00 11.45
CA GLN A 113 7.06 -13.04 11.68
C GLN A 113 6.39 -13.20 13.04
N LEU A 114 6.06 -14.45 13.43
CA LEU A 114 5.41 -14.73 14.71
C LEU A 114 6.35 -14.44 15.90
N SER A 115 7.66 -14.64 15.73
CA SER A 115 8.66 -14.36 16.77
C SER A 115 8.70 -12.88 17.16
N MET A 116 8.42 -11.96 16.22
CA MET A 116 8.40 -10.52 16.47
C MET A 116 7.17 -10.03 17.24
N LEU A 117 6.12 -10.86 17.35
CA LEU A 117 4.92 -10.51 18.09
C LEU A 117 5.12 -10.63 19.60
N PRO A 118 4.40 -9.83 20.42
CA PRO A 118 4.35 -10.02 21.86
C PRO A 118 3.94 -11.46 22.24
N PRO A 119 4.49 -12.04 23.33
CA PRO A 119 4.17 -13.42 23.74
C PRO A 119 2.67 -13.71 23.88
N THR A 120 1.90 -12.71 24.35
CA THR A 120 0.44 -12.81 24.52
C THR A 120 -0.34 -12.96 23.21
N MET A 121 0.25 -12.55 22.08
CA MET A 121 -0.36 -12.65 20.75
C MET A 121 0.19 -13.85 19.96
N ARG A 122 1.45 -14.21 20.15
CA ARG A 122 2.15 -15.23 19.35
C ARG A 122 1.38 -16.55 19.24
N GLY A 123 0.94 -17.11 20.37
CA GLY A 123 0.23 -18.40 20.40
C GLY A 123 -1.21 -18.39 19.87
N ARG A 124 -1.75 -17.21 19.50
CA ARG A 124 -3.13 -17.04 19.02
C ARG A 124 -3.21 -16.39 17.64
N THR A 125 -2.07 -16.12 17.02
CA THR A 125 -2.00 -15.45 15.72
C THR A 125 -1.80 -16.49 14.62
N ARG A 126 -2.63 -16.44 13.59
CA ARG A 126 -2.49 -17.24 12.36
C ARG A 126 -2.12 -16.29 11.22
N VAL A 127 -1.21 -16.71 10.33
CA VAL A 127 -0.78 -15.91 9.17
C VAL A 127 -1.51 -16.38 7.92
N HIS A 128 -2.11 -15.45 7.19
CA HIS A 128 -2.69 -15.71 5.87
C HIS A 128 -1.90 -14.96 4.81
N PHE A 129 -1.27 -15.70 3.89
CA PHE A 129 -0.59 -15.15 2.73
C PHE A 129 -1.61 -14.87 1.63
N CYS A 130 -2.02 -13.61 1.51
CA CYS A 130 -2.89 -13.16 0.44
C CYS A 130 -2.10 -12.87 -0.86
N GLY A 131 -2.77 -12.30 -1.87
CA GLY A 131 -2.11 -11.82 -3.09
C GLY A 131 -1.00 -10.78 -2.81
N PRO A 132 -0.14 -10.48 -3.81
CA PRO A 132 1.14 -9.80 -3.62
C PRO A 132 1.03 -8.29 -3.34
N THR A 133 -0.18 -7.74 -3.23
CA THR A 133 -0.42 -6.31 -3.05
C THR A 133 -1.04 -6.01 -1.69
N GLY A 134 -0.77 -4.81 -1.14
CA GLY A 134 -1.36 -4.38 0.13
C GLY A 134 -2.90 -4.36 0.12
N VAL A 135 -3.52 -4.10 -1.03
CA VAL A 135 -4.98 -4.14 -1.16
C VAL A 135 -5.55 -5.56 -1.07
N ASN A 136 -4.80 -6.60 -1.48
CA ASN A 136 -5.22 -7.97 -1.24
C ASN A 136 -5.26 -8.32 0.26
N ALA A 137 -4.38 -7.72 1.07
CA ALA A 137 -4.40 -7.87 2.51
C ALA A 137 -5.64 -7.19 3.12
N VAL A 138 -5.98 -5.98 2.66
CA VAL A 138 -7.21 -5.26 3.07
C VAL A 138 -8.46 -6.07 2.72
N ASP A 139 -8.57 -6.53 1.48
CA ASP A 139 -9.71 -7.32 1.01
C ASP A 139 -9.84 -8.65 1.78
N ALA A 140 -8.71 -9.32 2.05
CA ALA A 140 -8.68 -10.54 2.86
C ALA A 140 -9.09 -10.28 4.32
N ALA A 141 -8.66 -9.17 4.93
CA ALA A 141 -9.02 -8.79 6.29
C ALA A 141 -10.52 -8.49 6.40
N ILE A 142 -11.08 -7.71 5.48
CA ILE A 142 -12.51 -7.42 5.44
C ILE A 142 -13.30 -8.72 5.29
N ARG A 143 -12.90 -9.59 4.35
CA ARG A 143 -13.53 -10.90 4.16
C ARG A 143 -13.51 -11.73 5.44
N LEU A 144 -12.33 -11.86 6.07
CA LEU A 144 -12.17 -12.63 7.31
C LEU A 144 -13.07 -12.10 8.41
N CYS A 145 -13.12 -10.78 8.62
CA CYS A 145 -13.96 -10.18 9.65
C CYS A 145 -15.46 -10.34 9.37
N LYS A 146 -15.90 -10.20 8.12
CA LYS A 146 -17.30 -10.47 7.75
C LYS A 146 -17.66 -11.94 7.99
N THR A 147 -16.83 -12.87 7.56
CA THR A 147 -17.04 -14.31 7.78
C THR A 147 -17.06 -14.66 9.27
N ALA A 148 -16.13 -14.10 10.04
CA ALA A 148 -16.02 -14.33 11.47
C ALA A 148 -17.23 -13.79 12.24
N THR A 149 -17.66 -12.56 11.94
CA THR A 149 -18.69 -11.86 12.73
C THR A 149 -20.11 -12.03 12.20
N GLY A 150 -20.29 -12.48 10.95
CA GLY A 150 -21.57 -12.49 10.24
C GLY A 150 -22.07 -11.10 9.82
N ARG A 151 -21.28 -10.03 10.06
CA ARG A 151 -21.67 -8.64 9.75
C ARG A 151 -21.35 -8.28 8.30
N SER A 152 -22.14 -7.40 7.71
CA SER A 152 -21.98 -6.95 6.31
C SER A 152 -21.29 -5.60 6.16
N ASP A 153 -21.39 -4.72 7.16
CA ASP A 153 -21.04 -3.32 6.99
C ASP A 153 -19.59 -3.03 7.41
N VAL A 154 -18.97 -2.07 6.73
CA VAL A 154 -17.58 -1.67 6.92
C VAL A 154 -17.51 -0.15 7.05
N VAL A 155 -16.92 0.32 8.14
CA VAL A 155 -16.67 1.74 8.36
C VAL A 155 -15.22 2.06 8.00
N SER A 156 -15.06 3.08 7.15
CA SER A 156 -13.78 3.65 6.74
C SER A 156 -13.68 5.12 7.15
N PHE A 157 -12.46 5.64 7.23
CA PHE A 157 -12.21 7.03 7.66
C PHE A 157 -11.58 7.85 6.54
N GLN A 158 -11.90 9.15 6.53
CA GLN A 158 -11.27 10.10 5.61
C GLN A 158 -9.74 10.15 5.76
N GLY A 159 -9.04 10.49 4.67
CA GLY A 159 -7.58 10.66 4.65
C GLY A 159 -6.77 9.37 4.51
N GLY A 160 -7.37 8.19 4.72
CA GLY A 160 -6.71 6.90 4.50
C GLY A 160 -6.66 6.49 3.02
N PHE A 161 -5.60 5.79 2.61
CA PHE A 161 -5.55 5.07 1.33
C PHE A 161 -5.53 3.56 1.58
N ARG A 162 -6.33 2.80 0.82
CA ARG A 162 -6.49 1.35 0.99
C ARG A 162 -6.37 0.56 -0.33
N GLY A 163 -5.77 1.18 -1.34
CA GLY A 163 -5.52 0.58 -2.65
C GLY A 163 -6.60 0.86 -3.69
N THR A 164 -6.48 0.19 -4.84
CA THR A 164 -7.17 0.53 -6.08
C THR A 164 -8.10 -0.55 -6.61
N THR A 165 -8.28 -1.68 -5.90
CA THR A 165 -9.35 -2.63 -6.22
C THR A 165 -10.71 -1.98 -5.95
N HIS A 166 -11.79 -2.56 -6.47
CA HIS A 166 -13.13 -1.99 -6.27
C HIS A 166 -13.50 -1.87 -4.77
N LEU A 167 -13.17 -2.88 -3.95
CA LEU A 167 -13.34 -2.81 -2.50
C LEU A 167 -12.35 -1.85 -1.85
N GLY A 168 -11.06 -1.91 -2.21
CA GLY A 168 -10.04 -0.99 -1.72
C GLY A 168 -10.39 0.48 -1.96
N MET A 169 -10.93 0.80 -3.15
CA MET A 169 -11.45 2.12 -3.49
C MET A 169 -12.73 2.48 -2.73
N ALA A 170 -13.62 1.53 -2.47
CA ALA A 170 -14.80 1.80 -1.64
C ALA A 170 -14.39 2.25 -0.22
N VAL A 171 -13.41 1.57 0.38
CA VAL A 171 -12.90 1.86 1.74
C VAL A 171 -11.77 2.90 1.77
N THR A 172 -11.39 3.49 0.63
CA THR A 172 -10.39 4.57 0.58
C THR A 172 -11.01 5.90 1.04
N GLY A 173 -10.29 6.63 1.88
CA GLY A 173 -10.64 7.95 2.39
C GLY A 173 -10.23 9.10 1.47
N LEU A 174 -9.46 8.83 0.40
CA LEU A 174 -9.14 9.79 -0.66
C LEU A 174 -10.33 9.96 -1.61
N VAL A 175 -11.29 10.80 -1.21
CA VAL A 175 -12.60 10.95 -1.90
C VAL A 175 -12.44 11.34 -3.38
N ALA A 176 -11.48 12.21 -3.70
CA ALA A 176 -11.25 12.66 -5.08
C ALA A 176 -10.94 11.49 -6.03
N SER A 177 -10.13 10.52 -5.58
CA SER A 177 -9.71 9.38 -6.39
C SER A 177 -10.85 8.40 -6.68
N LYS A 178 -11.86 8.31 -5.80
CA LYS A 178 -12.99 7.37 -5.96
C LYS A 178 -14.27 8.00 -6.55
N ARG A 179 -14.39 9.33 -6.53
CA ARG A 179 -15.58 10.06 -7.01
C ARG A 179 -16.04 9.69 -8.43
N PRO A 180 -15.16 9.45 -9.42
CA PRO A 180 -15.59 9.07 -10.77
C PRO A 180 -16.10 7.62 -10.88
N ILE A 181 -15.87 6.79 -9.87
CA ILE A 181 -16.25 5.38 -9.87
C ILE A 181 -17.71 5.28 -9.41
N GLY A 182 -18.61 5.06 -10.36
CA GLY A 182 -20.02 4.78 -10.07
C GLY A 182 -20.21 3.40 -9.44
N ASN A 183 -21.39 3.18 -8.83
CA ASN A 183 -21.80 1.90 -8.23
C ASN A 183 -20.74 1.31 -7.29
N GLY A 184 -20.47 2.01 -6.17
CA GLY A 184 -19.55 1.53 -5.15
C GLY A 184 -20.01 0.24 -4.45
N VAL A 185 -19.18 -0.27 -3.55
CA VAL A 185 -19.50 -1.48 -2.76
C VAL A 185 -20.57 -1.16 -1.71
N PRO A 186 -21.72 -1.88 -1.67
CA PRO A 186 -22.74 -1.70 -0.64
C PRO A 186 -22.20 -2.00 0.77
N GLY A 187 -22.78 -1.32 1.78
CA GLY A 187 -22.40 -1.50 3.18
C GLY A 187 -21.00 -0.94 3.50
N VAL A 188 -20.49 0.01 2.71
CA VAL A 188 -19.25 0.74 3.03
C VAL A 188 -19.58 2.19 3.33
N ASP A 189 -19.39 2.57 4.59
CA ASP A 189 -19.60 3.93 5.07
C ASP A 189 -18.27 4.64 5.27
N LEU A 190 -18.20 5.91 4.83
CA LEU A 190 -17.04 6.77 5.03
C LEU A 190 -17.36 7.81 6.09
N MET A 191 -16.74 7.67 7.25
CA MET A 191 -16.85 8.61 8.34
C MET A 191 -15.84 9.75 8.16
N LYS A 192 -16.30 10.98 8.40
CA LYS A 192 -15.40 12.13 8.54
C LYS A 192 -14.62 11.97 9.83
N ASP A 193 -13.30 12.15 9.78
CA ASP A 193 -12.55 12.31 11.01
C ASP A 193 -12.95 13.64 11.64
N GLY A 194 -13.49 13.59 12.86
CA GLY A 194 -13.93 14.77 13.62
C GLY A 194 -12.77 15.68 14.04
N ARG A 195 -11.52 15.23 13.89
CA ARG A 195 -10.32 16.03 14.19
C ARG A 195 -9.89 16.83 12.97
N ARG A 196 -10.46 18.04 12.80
CA ARG A 196 -9.88 19.09 11.94
C ARG A 196 -8.56 19.57 12.57
N GLY A 197 -7.48 18.85 12.32
CA GLY A 197 -6.11 19.24 12.63
C GLY A 197 -5.14 18.54 11.68
N PRO A 198 -3.92 19.05 11.47
CA PRO A 198 -3.00 18.54 10.46
C PRO A 198 -2.49 17.10 10.71
N VAL A 199 -2.83 16.47 11.82
CA VAL A 199 -2.33 15.14 12.21
C VAL A 199 -3.37 14.39 13.04
N ALA A 200 -4.18 13.56 12.38
CA ALA A 200 -4.77 12.34 12.94
C ALA A 200 -5.15 11.44 11.76
N GLN A 201 -4.43 10.33 11.59
CA GLN A 201 -4.93 9.23 10.77
C GLN A 201 -5.09 8.05 11.70
N GLU A 202 -6.31 7.54 11.80
CA GLU A 202 -6.57 6.24 12.40
C GLU A 202 -6.08 5.15 11.43
N PRO A 203 -5.21 4.22 11.85
CA PRO A 203 -4.79 3.10 11.01
C PRO A 203 -5.89 2.04 10.84
N ALA A 204 -7.01 2.13 11.58
CA ALA A 204 -8.02 1.09 11.59
C ALA A 204 -9.17 1.37 10.61
N THR A 205 -9.37 0.48 9.63
CA THR A 205 -10.74 0.21 9.16
C THR A 205 -11.44 -0.48 10.34
N GLN A 206 -12.32 0.25 11.03
CA GLN A 206 -13.05 -0.33 12.15
C GLN A 206 -14.24 -1.11 11.60
N ILE A 207 -14.21 -2.42 11.79
CA ILE A 207 -15.36 -3.26 11.54
C ILE A 207 -16.20 -3.21 12.82
N CYS A 208 -17.43 -2.70 12.67
CA CYS A 208 -18.27 -2.21 13.76
C CYS A 208 -18.28 -3.19 14.95
N GLY A 209 -18.00 -2.69 16.17
CA GLY A 209 -18.12 -3.44 17.43
C GLY A 209 -19.56 -3.55 17.91
N PRO A 210 -19.85 -4.21 19.04
CA PRO A 210 -21.21 -4.29 19.57
C PRO A 210 -21.72 -2.90 19.98
N GLU A 211 -22.85 -2.53 19.37
CA GLU A 211 -23.80 -1.47 19.71
C GLU A 211 -23.33 -0.30 20.59
N THR A 212 -23.05 0.83 19.94
CA THR A 212 -23.53 2.13 20.43
C THR A 212 -24.31 2.77 19.30
N SER A 213 -25.64 2.76 19.46
CA SER A 213 -26.60 3.51 18.67
C SER A 213 -26.14 4.96 18.48
N ILE A 214 -25.85 5.36 17.24
CA ILE A 214 -25.84 6.77 16.87
C ILE A 214 -27.14 7.00 16.11
N ASP A 215 -28.18 7.35 16.86
CA ASP A 215 -29.36 8.00 16.29
C ASP A 215 -28.94 9.38 15.79
N SER A 216 -29.11 9.62 14.50
CA SER A 216 -29.35 10.99 14.02
C SER A 216 -30.40 10.97 12.92
N ALA A 217 -31.61 11.32 13.33
CA ALA A 217 -32.72 11.71 12.49
C ALA A 217 -32.42 13.02 11.71
N ALA A 218 -33.34 13.29 10.78
CA ALA A 218 -33.63 14.54 10.07
C ALA A 218 -33.01 14.74 8.67
N GLY A 219 -33.80 14.30 7.69
CA GLY A 219 -34.31 15.06 6.54
C GLY A 219 -33.57 16.30 6.03
N GLY A 220 -33.29 16.31 4.73
CA GLY A 220 -32.92 17.52 4.00
C GLY A 220 -32.41 17.21 2.58
N SER A 221 -33.31 17.17 1.61
CA SER A 221 -33.01 17.16 0.17
C SER A 221 -32.44 18.51 -0.28
N ILE A 222 -31.22 18.57 -0.85
CA ILE A 222 -30.66 19.76 -1.54
C ILE A 222 -29.78 19.29 -2.73
N PRO A 223 -29.77 20.00 -3.89
CA PRO A 223 -29.72 19.39 -5.22
C PRO A 223 -28.32 19.24 -5.82
N SER A 224 -28.27 18.53 -6.94
CA SER A 224 -27.12 18.35 -7.82
C SER A 224 -26.57 19.65 -8.39
N PRO A 225 -25.23 19.84 -8.45
CA PRO A 225 -24.61 20.70 -9.43
C PRO A 225 -23.98 19.88 -10.57
N THR A 226 -24.29 20.35 -11.77
CA THR A 226 -23.71 20.00 -13.06
C THR A 226 -22.23 20.38 -13.19
N ARG A 227 -21.54 19.60 -14.03
CA ARG A 227 -20.36 19.89 -14.88
C ARG A 227 -18.98 20.22 -14.28
N ASP A 228 -18.01 19.50 -14.85
CA ASP A 228 -16.67 19.91 -15.24
C ASP A 228 -15.76 20.47 -14.13
N ALA A 229 -15.14 19.55 -13.39
CA ALA A 229 -13.88 19.81 -12.69
C ALA A 229 -13.00 18.55 -12.76
N ALA A 230 -11.91 18.62 -13.53
CA ALA A 230 -10.84 17.63 -13.48
C ALA A 230 -10.22 17.61 -12.07
N PRO A 231 -9.99 16.43 -11.46
CA PRO A 231 -9.35 16.38 -10.15
C PRO A 231 -7.88 16.79 -10.23
N ASP A 232 -7.49 17.62 -9.26
CA ASP A 232 -6.15 18.15 -8.97
C ASP A 232 -5.08 17.02 -8.95
N PRO A 233 -3.98 17.12 -9.73
CA PRO A 233 -3.04 16.00 -9.94
C PRO A 233 -2.01 15.81 -8.81
N GLY A 234 -2.29 16.25 -7.59
CA GLY A 234 -1.34 16.25 -6.47
C GLY A 234 -1.64 15.29 -5.31
N SER A 235 -2.59 14.37 -5.41
CA SER A 235 -2.95 13.51 -4.26
C SER A 235 -1.87 12.44 -4.01
N THR A 236 -0.88 12.76 -3.17
CA THR A 236 -0.06 11.77 -2.48
C THR A 236 -0.95 10.75 -1.75
N VAL A 237 -0.53 9.49 -1.76
CA VAL A 237 -1.00 8.46 -0.79
C VAL A 237 -0.96 9.11 0.59
N GLY A 238 -2.08 9.13 1.32
CA GLY A 238 -2.29 9.96 2.52
C GLY A 238 -1.04 10.10 3.39
N GLY A 239 -0.66 11.34 3.72
CA GLY A 239 0.62 11.66 4.37
C GLY A 239 0.87 10.86 5.64
N CYS A 240 2.13 10.58 5.99
CA CYS A 240 2.49 9.79 7.17
C CYS A 240 2.07 10.48 8.48
N ALA A 241 0.91 10.14 9.04
CA ALA A 241 0.54 10.59 10.38
C ALA A 241 0.88 9.50 11.41
N ARG A 242 1.44 9.91 12.56
CA ARG A 242 1.59 9.03 13.73
C ARG A 242 0.19 8.75 14.31
N PRO A 243 -0.19 7.48 14.54
CA PRO A 243 -1.37 7.21 15.34
C PRO A 243 -1.14 7.69 16.79
N PRO A 244 -2.14 8.30 17.45
CA PRO A 244 -2.10 8.47 18.90
C PRO A 244 -2.07 7.10 19.59
N ALA A 245 -1.57 7.06 20.83
CA ALA A 245 -1.46 5.83 21.62
C ALA A 245 -2.79 5.04 21.61
N ALA A 246 -2.73 3.77 21.23
CA ALA A 246 -3.89 2.93 20.99
C ALA A 246 -4.82 2.86 22.22
N ASP A 247 -6.10 3.16 22.02
CA ASP A 247 -7.15 2.88 22.99
C ASP A 247 -7.54 1.38 22.92
N ARG A 248 -8.00 0.83 24.05
CA ARG A 248 -8.01 -0.61 24.39
C ARG A 248 -8.98 -1.52 23.60
N ALA A 249 -9.49 -1.05 22.46
CA ALA A 249 -10.47 -1.77 21.64
C ALA A 249 -9.90 -3.00 20.89
N GLY A 250 -8.59 -3.02 20.58
CA GLY A 250 -7.93 -4.12 19.88
C GLY A 250 -7.89 -5.46 20.65
N SER A 251 -8.11 -5.44 21.96
CA SER A 251 -8.03 -6.64 22.81
C SER A 251 -9.16 -7.66 22.61
N ARG A 252 -10.31 -7.25 22.05
CA ARG A 252 -11.48 -8.13 21.91
C ARG A 252 -11.51 -8.92 20.60
N ILE A 253 -10.88 -8.43 19.53
CA ILE A 253 -10.82 -9.11 18.22
C ILE A 253 -9.86 -10.31 18.26
N ALA A 254 -8.73 -10.19 18.96
CA ALA A 254 -7.79 -11.30 19.20
C ALA A 254 -8.42 -12.45 20.00
N GLY A 255 -9.45 -12.14 20.80
CA GLY A 255 -10.28 -13.09 21.54
C GLY A 255 -10.96 -14.13 20.64
N PHE A 256 -11.57 -13.64 19.56
CA PHE A 256 -12.48 -14.39 18.70
C PHE A 256 -11.76 -15.15 17.58
N LEU A 257 -10.66 -14.60 17.04
CA LEU A 257 -9.88 -15.25 15.98
C LEU A 257 -9.20 -16.57 16.42
N ALA A 258 -9.07 -16.81 17.73
CA ALA A 258 -8.54 -18.07 18.27
C ALA A 258 -9.57 -19.22 18.33
N GLN A 259 -10.85 -18.96 18.02
CA GLN A 259 -11.95 -19.93 18.16
C GLN A 259 -12.59 -20.34 16.82
N LEU A 260 -12.13 -19.81 15.69
CA LEU A 260 -12.55 -20.30 14.39
C LEU A 260 -11.75 -21.57 14.07
N PRO A 261 -12.40 -22.65 13.58
CA PRO A 261 -11.72 -23.88 13.19
C PRO A 261 -10.55 -23.58 12.25
#